data_AF-A0A0S4W0M9-F1
#
_entry.id   AF-A0A0S4W0M9-F1
#
_cell.length_a   1.000
_cell.length_b   1.000
_cell.length_c   1.000
_cell.angle_alpha   90.00
_cell.angle_beta   90.00
_cell.angle_gamma   90.00
#
_symmetry.space_group_name_H-M   'P 1'
#
loop_
_entity.id
_entity.type
_entity.pdbx_description
1 polymer ?
#
loop_
_entity_poly.entity_id
_entity_poly.type
_entity_poly.pdbx_seq_one_letter_code
_entity_poly.pdbx_strand_id
1 'polypeptide(L)'
;MIQAWKATIEAAAKNAGHGIEDIHYTIHDAGKGSDAASERLAGLSRTLTETMLEFDYQKQTFNTAGLLGDMGAGSALTNVALAIARANHLGGSVLVAGTTDPEHPTAVVVAPPSKLTPIDPDKDWFRARGENNAYLPWWGHRHGESYGTVQGYSW
;
A
#
# COMPACT_ATOMS: atom_id res chain seq x y z
N MET A 1 7.90 11.38 17.57
CA MET A 1 6.86 11.06 16.55
C MET A 1 6.99 11.79 15.19
N ILE A 2 6.69 13.10 15.03
CA ILE A 2 6.66 13.75 13.69
C ILE A 2 8.00 13.64 12.95
N GLN A 3 9.10 13.97 13.63
CA GLN A 3 10.42 13.89 13.01
C GLN A 3 10.85 12.45 12.66
N ALA A 4 10.40 11.47 13.46
CA ALA A 4 10.63 10.06 13.18
C ALA A 4 9.86 9.63 11.92
N TRP A 5 8.59 10.01 11.79
CA TRP A 5 7.80 9.75 10.59
C TRP A 5 8.41 10.39 9.35
N LYS A 6 8.81 11.66 9.44
CA LYS A 6 9.44 12.38 8.33
C LYS A 6 10.70 11.66 7.85
N ALA A 7 11.62 11.34 8.76
CA ALA A 7 12.85 10.63 8.43
C ALA A 7 12.59 9.24 7.82
N THR A 8 11.62 8.51 8.37
CA THR A 8 11.23 7.18 7.88
C THR A 8 10.63 7.23 6.46
N ILE A 9 9.76 8.22 6.18
CA ILE A 9 9.15 8.39 4.85
C ILE A 9 10.21 8.85 3.84
N GLU A 10 11.07 9.80 4.21
CA GLU A 10 12.20 10.25 3.37
C GLU A 10 13.12 9.08 2.99
N ALA A 11 13.47 8.23 3.96
CA ALA A 11 14.29 7.06 3.71
C ALA A 11 13.59 6.05 2.78
N ALA A 12 12.30 5.79 2.98
CA ALA A 12 11.53 4.87 2.14
C ALA A 12 11.42 5.37 0.69
N ALA A 13 11.13 6.66 0.48
CA ALA A 13 11.07 7.26 -0.85
C ALA A 13 12.44 7.19 -1.55
N LYS A 14 13.51 7.57 -0.84
CA LYS A 14 14.87 7.50 -1.34
C LYS A 14 15.28 6.07 -1.74
N ASN A 15 14.94 5.08 -0.92
CA ASN A 15 15.23 3.68 -1.22
C ASN A 15 14.50 3.19 -2.48
N ALA A 16 13.34 3.77 -2.79
CA ALA A 16 12.60 3.50 -4.03
C ALA A 16 13.07 4.36 -5.22
N GLY A 17 14.06 5.23 -5.04
CA GLY A 17 14.56 6.13 -6.10
C GLY A 17 13.60 7.30 -6.41
N HIS A 18 12.73 7.66 -5.47
CA HIS A 18 11.67 8.66 -5.63
C HIS A 18 11.81 9.80 -4.61
N GLY A 19 11.24 10.96 -4.96
CA GLY A 19 10.97 12.03 -4.01
C GLY A 19 9.75 11.73 -3.15
N ILE A 20 9.56 12.47 -2.05
CA ILE A 20 8.33 12.35 -1.25
C ILE A 20 7.12 12.84 -2.06
N GLU A 21 7.34 13.86 -2.89
CA GLU A 21 6.38 14.42 -3.83
C GLU A 21 5.86 13.42 -4.85
N ASP A 22 6.58 12.32 -5.09
CA ASP A 22 6.17 11.25 -6.00
C ASP A 22 5.25 10.22 -5.31
N ILE A 23 4.92 10.39 -4.03
CA ILE A 23 3.98 9.51 -3.31
C ILE A 23 2.55 9.97 -3.60
N HIS A 24 1.77 9.09 -4.24
CA HIS A 24 0.42 9.42 -4.71
C HIS A 24 -0.68 8.86 -3.80
N TYR A 25 -0.34 7.91 -2.93
CA TYR A 25 -1.29 7.25 -2.04
C TYR A 25 -0.59 6.62 -0.84
N THR A 26 -1.28 6.53 0.28
CA THR A 26 -0.76 5.91 1.50
C THR A 26 -1.70 4.82 2.01
N ILE A 27 -1.16 3.64 2.29
CA ILE A 27 -1.84 2.55 2.98
C ILE A 27 -1.22 2.43 4.37
N HIS A 28 -2.04 2.47 5.41
CA HIS A 28 -1.53 2.44 6.77
C HIS A 28 -2.35 1.59 7.74
N ASP A 29 -1.73 1.22 8.85
CA ASP A 29 -2.33 0.41 9.93
C ASP A 29 -2.29 1.11 11.30
N ALA A 30 -2.39 2.45 11.31
CA ALA A 30 -2.45 3.26 12.53
C ALA A 30 -3.55 2.86 13.55
N GLY A 31 -4.48 1.96 13.20
CA GLY A 31 -5.53 1.44 14.05
C GLY A 31 -6.84 2.22 13.94
N LYS A 32 -7.82 1.87 14.78
CA LYS A 32 -9.11 2.56 14.87
C LYS A 32 -9.73 2.38 16.26
N GLY A 33 -10.36 3.44 16.78
CA GLY A 33 -11.24 3.36 17.95
C GLY A 33 -10.53 3.27 19.31
N SER A 34 -9.26 3.66 19.40
CA SER A 34 -8.52 3.77 20.67
C SER A 34 -7.68 5.05 20.73
N ASP A 35 -7.28 5.46 21.92
CA ASP A 35 -6.43 6.65 22.12
C ASP A 35 -5.07 6.47 21.42
N ALA A 36 -4.45 5.30 21.59
CA ALA A 36 -3.20 4.96 20.90
C ALA A 36 -3.34 4.99 19.36
N ALA A 37 -4.48 4.54 18.83
CA ALA A 37 -4.74 4.65 17.39
C ALA A 37 -4.90 6.11 16.94
N SER A 38 -5.56 6.93 17.76
CA SER A 38 -5.77 8.34 17.49
C SER A 38 -4.45 9.12 17.49
N GLU A 39 -3.55 8.83 18.42
CA GLU A 39 -2.20 9.40 18.46
C GLU A 39 -1.37 9.04 17.21
N ARG A 40 -1.37 7.76 16.82
CA ARG A 40 -0.69 7.30 15.60
C ARG A 40 -1.24 7.97 14.34
N LEU A 41 -2.57 8.07 14.22
CA LEU A 41 -3.24 8.76 13.12
C LEU A 41 -2.88 10.24 13.09
N ALA A 42 -2.87 10.92 14.23
CA ALA A 42 -2.51 12.33 14.32
C ALA A 42 -1.06 12.58 13.89
N GLY A 43 -0.12 11.75 14.34
CA GLY A 43 1.28 11.85 13.96
C GLY A 43 1.52 11.61 12.48
N LEU A 44 0.93 10.54 11.92
CA LEU A 44 1.05 10.22 10.51
C LEU A 44 0.37 11.26 9.61
N SER A 45 -0.90 11.59 9.88
CA SER A 45 -1.68 12.54 9.07
C SER A 45 -1.01 13.91 8.99
N ARG A 46 -0.57 14.43 10.13
CA ARG A 46 0.16 15.70 10.19
C ARG A 46 1.44 15.64 9.35
N THR A 47 2.23 14.58 9.50
CA THR A 47 3.48 14.44 8.72
C THR A 47 3.21 14.40 7.22
N LEU A 48 2.21 13.64 6.77
CA LEU A 48 1.84 13.58 5.35
C LEU A 48 1.42 14.96 4.84
N THR A 49 0.54 15.67 5.55
CA THR A 49 0.07 16.99 5.13
C THR A 49 1.14 18.09 5.19
N GLU A 50 2.15 17.95 6.05
CA GLU A 50 3.27 18.91 6.17
C GLU A 50 4.39 18.63 5.14
N THR A 51 4.53 17.38 4.68
CA THR A 51 5.63 16.98 3.78
C THR A 51 5.22 16.86 2.31
N MET A 52 3.96 16.55 2.04
CA MET A 52 3.40 16.38 0.70
C MET A 52 2.43 17.53 0.41
N LEU A 53 2.85 18.49 -0.41
CA LEU A 53 2.00 19.60 -0.83
C LEU A 53 0.76 19.05 -1.55
N GLU A 54 -0.41 19.62 -1.27
CA GLU A 54 -1.71 19.23 -1.87
C GLU A 54 -2.21 17.82 -1.51
N PHE A 55 -1.59 17.12 -0.55
CA PHE A 55 -2.03 15.79 -0.13
C PHE A 55 -3.40 15.83 0.56
N ASP A 56 -4.42 15.25 -0.09
CA ASP A 56 -5.76 15.08 0.47
C ASP A 56 -5.80 13.76 1.26
N TYR A 57 -5.56 13.85 2.57
CA TYR A 57 -5.54 12.67 3.45
C TYR A 57 -6.80 11.80 3.32
N GLN A 58 -7.98 12.39 3.15
CA GLN A 58 -9.22 11.63 3.09
C GLN A 58 -9.34 10.82 1.79
N LYS A 59 -8.80 11.33 0.68
CA LYS A 59 -8.88 10.67 -0.64
C LYS A 59 -7.68 9.81 -0.96
N GLN A 60 -6.51 10.13 -0.38
CA GLN A 60 -5.23 9.51 -0.71
C GLN A 60 -4.73 8.57 0.38
N THR A 61 -5.57 8.20 1.35
CA THR A 61 -5.22 7.20 2.36
C THR A 61 -6.19 6.05 2.43
N PHE A 62 -5.68 4.89 2.85
CA PHE A 62 -6.46 3.73 3.22
C PHE A 62 -5.99 3.19 4.59
N ASN A 63 -6.90 3.18 5.56
CA ASN A 63 -6.65 2.60 6.88
C ASN A 63 -7.09 1.13 6.91
N THR A 64 -6.15 0.22 6.70
CA THR A 64 -6.44 -1.23 6.67
C THR A 64 -7.03 -1.71 7.99
N ALA A 65 -6.48 -1.27 9.12
CA ALA A 65 -6.99 -1.62 10.44
C ALA A 65 -8.39 -1.04 10.69
N GLY A 66 -8.73 0.06 10.00
CA GLY A 66 -10.06 0.66 10.07
C GLY A 66 -11.15 -0.16 9.36
N LEU A 67 -10.76 -1.03 8.43
CA LEU A 67 -11.64 -1.95 7.70
C LEU A 67 -11.61 -3.37 8.29
N LEU A 68 -10.42 -3.91 8.53
CA LEU A 68 -10.20 -5.33 8.87
C LEU A 68 -9.95 -5.57 10.36
N GLY A 69 -9.80 -4.52 11.16
CA GLY A 69 -9.33 -4.61 12.54
C GLY A 69 -7.81 -4.75 12.64
N ASP A 70 -7.32 -4.86 13.88
CA ASP A 70 -5.89 -5.09 14.12
C ASP A 70 -5.51 -6.54 13.75
N MET A 71 -4.64 -6.68 12.75
CA MET A 71 -4.14 -7.96 12.26
C MET A 71 -2.70 -8.25 12.75
N GLY A 72 -2.17 -7.44 13.68
CA GLY A 72 -0.79 -7.51 14.15
C GLY A 72 0.21 -7.43 12.99
N ALA A 73 1.20 -8.32 12.98
CA ALA A 73 2.20 -8.39 11.90
C ALA A 73 1.56 -8.66 10.51
N GLY A 74 0.35 -9.22 10.46
CA GLY A 74 -0.39 -9.42 9.21
C GLY A 74 -0.74 -8.13 8.47
N SER A 75 -0.87 -7.01 9.20
CA SER A 75 -1.14 -5.69 8.61
C SER A 75 -0.02 -5.24 7.69
N ALA A 76 1.25 -5.45 8.06
CA ALA A 76 2.39 -5.01 7.25
C ALA A 76 2.40 -5.66 5.87
N LEU A 77 2.28 -7.00 5.81
CA LEU A 77 2.30 -7.74 4.54
C LEU A 77 1.02 -7.50 3.72
N THR A 78 -0.12 -7.36 4.38
CA THR A 78 -1.39 -7.01 3.70
C THR A 78 -1.30 -5.63 3.08
N ASN A 79 -0.72 -4.65 3.77
CA ASN A 79 -0.58 -3.30 3.25
C ASN A 79 0.35 -3.25 2.03
N VAL A 80 1.47 -3.99 2.06
CA VAL A 80 2.36 -4.13 0.90
C VAL A 80 1.61 -4.77 -0.27
N ALA A 81 0.83 -5.82 -0.02
CA ALA A 81 0.04 -6.47 -1.04
C ALA A 81 -0.97 -5.51 -1.70
N LEU A 82 -1.71 -4.75 -0.88
CA LEU A 82 -2.66 -3.75 -1.36
C LEU A 82 -1.95 -2.62 -2.14
N ALA A 83 -0.76 -2.22 -1.69
CA ALA A 83 0.03 -1.17 -2.34
C ALA A 83 0.52 -1.62 -3.73
N ILE A 84 0.99 -2.86 -3.86
CA ILE A 84 1.37 -3.47 -5.14
C ILE A 84 0.16 -3.50 -6.08
N ALA A 85 -0.98 -4.00 -5.62
CA ALA A 85 -2.19 -4.05 -6.44
C ALA A 85 -2.59 -2.64 -6.92
N ARG A 86 -2.63 -1.66 -6.01
CA ARG A 86 -2.98 -0.28 -6.37
C ARG A 86 -1.98 0.32 -7.37
N ALA A 87 -0.68 0.20 -7.12
CA ALA A 87 0.35 0.74 -8.00
C ALA A 87 0.32 0.09 -9.39
N ASN A 88 0.09 -1.23 -9.46
CA ASN A 88 -0.02 -1.98 -10.70
C ASN A 88 -1.23 -1.57 -11.57
N HIS A 89 -2.37 -1.30 -10.92
CA HIS A 89 -3.63 -1.04 -11.62
C HIS A 89 -3.90 0.45 -11.87
N LEU A 90 -3.52 1.31 -10.93
CA LEU A 90 -3.86 2.74 -10.94
C LEU A 90 -2.64 3.65 -11.11
N GLY A 91 -1.43 3.09 -11.06
CA GLY A 91 -0.20 3.86 -11.12
C GLY A 91 0.06 4.71 -9.87
N GLY A 92 1.13 5.49 -9.96
CA GLY A 92 1.66 6.31 -8.87
C GLY A 92 2.31 5.46 -7.77
N SER A 93 3.34 6.02 -7.12
CA SER A 93 3.99 5.33 -6.01
C SER A 93 3.10 5.32 -4.77
N VAL A 94 3.07 4.19 -4.07
CA VAL A 94 2.21 3.97 -2.91
C VAL A 94 3.08 3.79 -1.67
N LEU A 95 2.89 4.64 -0.68
CA LEU A 95 3.50 4.52 0.64
C LEU A 95 2.74 3.49 1.47
N VAL A 96 3.45 2.54 2.04
CA VAL A 96 2.97 1.71 3.15
C VAL A 96 3.59 2.26 4.42
N ALA A 97 2.76 2.67 5.38
CA ALA A 97 3.20 3.26 6.63
C ALA A 97 2.58 2.52 7.81
N GLY A 98 3.39 2.14 8.80
CA GLY A 98 2.85 1.47 9.97
C GLY A 98 3.72 1.58 11.20
N THR A 99 3.07 1.55 12.37
CA THR A 99 3.78 1.44 13.64
C THR A 99 2.90 1.00 14.80
N THR A 100 3.46 0.19 15.69
CA THR A 100 2.96 -0.01 17.06
C THR A 100 3.75 0.81 18.08
N ASP A 101 4.91 1.35 17.70
CA ASP A 101 5.78 2.20 18.49
C ASP A 101 5.95 3.57 17.80
N PRO A 102 5.34 4.65 18.31
CA PRO A 102 5.39 5.95 17.67
C PRO A 102 6.80 6.57 17.51
N GLU A 103 7.80 6.07 18.23
CA GLU A 103 9.19 6.51 18.10
C GLU A 103 9.98 5.71 17.05
N HIS A 104 9.47 4.55 16.63
CA HIS A 104 10.09 3.69 15.62
C HIS A 104 9.13 3.34 14.48
N PRO A 105 8.63 4.34 13.71
CA PRO A 105 7.75 4.08 12.59
C PRO A 105 8.46 3.35 11.45
N THR A 106 7.68 2.57 10.71
CA THR A 106 8.14 1.83 9.52
C THR A 106 7.44 2.34 8.26
N ALA A 107 8.18 2.39 7.15
CA ALA A 107 7.62 2.71 5.86
C ALA A 107 8.31 1.96 4.71
N VAL A 108 7.54 1.69 3.66
CA VAL A 108 8.00 1.14 2.38
C VAL A 108 7.29 1.90 1.27
N VAL A 109 7.99 2.24 0.19
CA VAL A 109 7.37 2.80 -1.02
C VAL A 109 7.35 1.72 -2.09
N VAL A 110 6.17 1.48 -2.65
CA VAL A 110 5.94 0.60 -3.80
C VAL A 110 5.84 1.47 -5.05
N ALA A 111 6.84 1.38 -5.91
CA ALA A 111 6.84 2.06 -7.21
C ALA A 111 5.90 1.36 -8.20
N PRO A 112 5.24 2.10 -9.11
CA PRO A 112 4.43 1.48 -10.15
C PRO A 112 5.32 0.78 -11.19
N PRO A 113 4.79 -0.26 -11.87
CA PRO A 113 5.48 -0.86 -13.00
C PRO A 113 5.56 0.12 -14.19
N SER A 114 6.48 -0.14 -15.12
CA SER A 114 6.62 0.64 -16.35
C SER A 114 5.38 0.56 -17.26
N LYS A 115 4.62 -0.53 -17.16
CA LYS A 115 3.35 -0.74 -17.85
C LYS A 115 2.28 -1.13 -16.83
N LEU A 116 1.24 -0.32 -16.72
CA LEU A 116 0.10 -0.63 -15.87
C LEU A 116 -0.72 -1.78 -16.44
N THR A 117 -1.39 -2.51 -15.56
CA THR A 117 -2.47 -3.44 -15.92
C THR A 117 -3.80 -2.81 -15.49
N PRO A 118 -4.51 -2.04 -16.33
CA PRO A 118 -5.77 -1.41 -15.92
C PRO A 118 -6.83 -2.45 -15.50
N ILE A 119 -7.72 -2.05 -14.60
CA ILE A 119 -8.89 -2.86 -14.23
C ILE A 119 -9.92 -2.77 -15.37
N ASP A 120 -10.36 -3.92 -15.85
CA ASP A 120 -11.41 -4.10 -16.84
C ASP A 120 -12.72 -4.48 -16.11
N PRO A 121 -13.71 -3.58 -15.99
CA PRO A 121 -14.91 -3.86 -15.20
C PRO A 121 -15.77 -5.01 -15.78
N ASP A 122 -15.58 -5.35 -17.05
CA ASP A 122 -16.35 -6.37 -17.76
C ASP A 122 -15.69 -7.76 -17.70
N LYS A 123 -14.52 -7.88 -17.07
CA LYS A 123 -13.78 -9.14 -16.93
C LYS A 123 -13.80 -9.68 -15.51
N ASP A 124 -13.83 -11.01 -15.44
CA ASP A 124 -13.65 -11.71 -14.18
C ASP A 124 -12.21 -11.55 -13.66
N TRP A 125 -12.10 -11.25 -12.36
CA TRP A 125 -10.84 -11.36 -11.64
C TRP A 125 -10.36 -12.80 -11.61
N PHE A 126 -9.04 -12.99 -11.73
CA PHE A 126 -8.43 -14.25 -11.34
C PHE A 126 -8.87 -14.58 -9.90
N ARG A 127 -9.48 -15.75 -9.73
CA ARG A 127 -9.74 -16.34 -8.42
C ARG A 127 -8.86 -17.58 -8.31
N ALA A 128 -8.11 -17.69 -7.23
CA ALA A 128 -7.43 -18.93 -6.88
C ALA A 128 -8.50 -20.02 -6.74
N ARG A 129 -8.71 -20.81 -7.80
CA ARG A 129 -9.54 -22.01 -7.78
C ARG A 129 -8.66 -23.14 -7.25
N GLY A 130 -9.23 -24.05 -6.45
CA GLY A 130 -8.51 -25.14 -5.76
C GLY A 130 -7.79 -26.16 -6.66
N GLU A 131 -7.64 -25.88 -7.95
CA GLU A 131 -7.00 -26.72 -8.95
C GLU A 131 -5.59 -26.19 -9.22
N ASN A 132 -4.53 -26.92 -8.83
CA ASN A 132 -3.09 -26.71 -9.14
C ASN A 132 -2.51 -25.27 -9.11
N ASN A 133 -3.26 -24.26 -8.68
CA ASN A 133 -2.94 -22.83 -8.77
C ASN A 133 -3.24 -22.09 -7.46
N ALA A 134 -3.69 -22.81 -6.42
CA ALA A 134 -4.02 -22.23 -5.11
C ALA A 134 -2.82 -21.56 -4.41
N TYR A 135 -1.60 -21.90 -4.85
CA TYR A 135 -0.34 -21.38 -4.32
C TYR A 135 0.25 -20.26 -5.18
N LEU A 136 -0.34 -19.92 -6.33
CA LEU A 136 0.14 -18.81 -7.13
C LEU A 136 -0.30 -17.50 -6.50
N PRO A 137 0.62 -16.57 -6.23
CA PRO A 137 0.23 -15.23 -5.85
C PRO A 137 -0.69 -14.66 -6.94
N TRP A 138 -1.84 -14.13 -6.53
CA TRP A 138 -2.86 -13.47 -7.35
C TRP A 138 -2.37 -12.40 -8.35
N TRP A 139 -1.09 -12.00 -8.27
CA TRP A 139 -0.44 -11.04 -9.16
C TRP A 139 0.62 -11.64 -10.11
N GLY A 140 1.02 -12.90 -9.97
CA GLY A 140 2.11 -13.46 -10.77
C GLY A 140 1.64 -14.15 -12.04
N HIS A 141 1.93 -13.58 -13.22
CA HIS A 141 1.77 -14.31 -14.48
C HIS A 141 2.89 -15.36 -14.61
N ARG A 142 2.58 -16.65 -14.58
CA ARG A 142 3.58 -17.70 -14.81
C ARG A 142 4.12 -17.61 -16.24
N HIS A 143 5.44 -17.70 -16.39
CA HIS A 143 6.06 -17.79 -17.71
C HIS A 143 5.56 -19.03 -18.46
N GLY A 144 5.17 -18.85 -19.73
CA GLY A 144 4.74 -19.93 -20.62
C GLY A 144 3.26 -20.35 -20.46
N GLU A 145 2.50 -19.70 -19.59
CA GLU A 145 1.05 -19.95 -19.43
C GLU A 145 0.22 -18.92 -20.21
N SER A 146 -0.93 -19.32 -20.75
CA SER A 146 -1.89 -18.40 -21.37
C SER A 146 -3.15 -18.32 -20.51
N TYR A 147 -3.27 -17.24 -19.73
CA TYR A 147 -4.37 -17.10 -18.77
C TYR A 147 -5.72 -16.65 -19.38
N GLY A 148 -5.87 -16.70 -20.71
CA GLY A 148 -7.15 -16.50 -21.38
C GLY A 148 -7.82 -15.15 -21.07
N THR A 149 -9.07 -15.18 -20.60
CA THR A 149 -9.97 -14.02 -20.46
C THR A 149 -9.97 -13.36 -19.08
N VAL A 150 -9.21 -13.87 -18.10
CA VAL A 150 -9.21 -13.33 -16.72
C VAL A 150 -8.20 -12.19 -16.53
N GLN A 151 -8.53 -11.25 -15.64
CA GLN A 151 -7.67 -10.10 -15.30
C GLN A 151 -7.01 -10.24 -13.92
N GLY A 152 -6.06 -9.35 -13.61
CA GLY A 152 -5.48 -9.19 -12.25
C GLY A 152 -3.98 -9.44 -12.15
N TYR A 153 -3.32 -9.95 -13.19
CA TYR A 153 -1.87 -10.21 -13.17
C TYR A 153 -1.05 -8.90 -13.30
N SER A 154 0.07 -8.84 -12.59
CA SER A 154 1.12 -7.83 -12.82
C SER A 154 2.14 -8.35 -13.84
N TRP A 155 2.66 -7.44 -14.68
CA TRP A 155 3.70 -7.70 -15.68
C TRP A 155 5.10 -7.42 -15.15
#